data_AF-A0A7U9XAF7-F1
#
_entry.id   AF-A0A7U9XAF7-F1
#
_cell.length_a   1.000
_cell.length_b   1.000
_cell.length_c   1.000
_cell.angle_alpha   90.00
_cell.angle_beta   90.00
_cell.angle_gamma   90.00
#
_symmetry.space_group_name_H-M   'P 1'
#
loop_
_entity.id
_entity.type
_entity.pdbx_description
1 polymer ?
#
loop_
_entity_poly.entity_id
_entity_poly.type
_entity_poly.pdbx_seq_one_letter_code
_entity_poly.pdbx_strand_id
1 'polypeptide(L)'
;MDHRTLLDFMKVAEKLKCNTRHSWTSSGRQESVAEHTYRLCVFAWLVREGFPECDMGRVMKMCLFHDIGEAYTGDIPCFEKKTEDEETESGAVQRIAELLPKPHREELLGLWEELEENRTMEAGLVHALDKMEALIQHNEAPIESWLPLEYELQMTYGQKQAGVHPYLKHLRKVVKQDSVEKIEEAADRALDMQIQDAVPKEAPGYSVRKGVEAMDRARVVELLHSTYWAKDRDSQVILKGMENSIPYGIYRQDGYMVGYARILSDLSTMFYLMDVVVDEKYRGLGLGRMLMDAIMEDVGHLHGVLHTGDAQGLYRKYGFTEILDETDQIMEKPRRRFSHGQ
;
A
#
# COMPACT_ATOMS: atom_id res chain seq x y z
N MET A 1 -6.47 33.81 34.33
CA MET A 1 -5.04 33.57 34.03
C MET A 1 -4.42 34.91 33.70
N ASP A 2 -3.28 35.25 34.29
CA ASP A 2 -2.56 36.48 33.91
C ASP A 2 -1.78 36.29 32.60
N HIS A 3 -1.44 37.39 31.94
CA HIS A 3 -0.79 37.36 30.64
C HIS A 3 0.62 36.75 30.66
N ARG A 4 1.34 36.84 31.79
CA ARG A 4 2.70 36.28 31.88
C ARG A 4 2.63 34.76 31.91
N THR A 5 1.76 34.21 32.75
CA THR A 5 1.46 32.79 32.79
C THR A 5 1.01 32.25 31.43
N LEU A 6 0.11 32.96 30.74
CA LEU A 6 -0.32 32.59 29.39
C LEU A 6 0.87 32.51 28.43
N LEU A 7 1.71 33.55 28.37
CA LEU A 7 2.87 33.57 27.47
C LEU A 7 3.91 32.51 27.83
N ASP A 8 4.09 32.18 29.11
CA ASP A 8 4.99 31.13 29.55
C ASP A 8 4.49 29.75 29.13
N PHE A 9 3.19 29.49 29.24
CA PHE A 9 2.60 28.27 28.68
C PHE A 9 2.73 28.22 27.16
N MET A 10 2.46 29.32 26.45
CA MET A 10 2.60 29.37 24.99
C MET A 10 4.03 29.12 24.50
N LYS A 11 5.05 29.51 25.28
CA LYS A 11 6.46 29.17 25.01
C LYS A 11 6.74 27.68 25.11
N VAL A 12 6.05 26.97 26.01
CA VAL A 12 6.16 25.52 26.11
C VAL A 12 5.48 24.86 24.91
N ALA A 13 4.25 25.26 24.60
CA ALA A 13 3.50 24.72 23.46
C ALA A 13 4.22 24.94 22.11
N GLU A 14 4.95 26.05 21.96
CA GLU A 14 5.73 26.33 20.75
C GLU A 14 6.80 25.26 20.47
N LYS A 15 7.36 24.63 21.51
CA LYS A 15 8.37 23.57 21.34
C LYS A 15 7.85 22.36 20.57
N LEU A 16 6.54 22.08 20.62
CA LEU A 16 5.94 21.01 19.82
C LEU A 16 6.07 21.22 18.30
N LYS A 17 6.27 22.47 17.85
CA LYS A 17 6.57 22.78 16.44
C LYS A 17 8.01 22.43 16.06
N CYS A 18 8.89 22.40 17.05
CA CYS A 18 10.31 22.16 16.88
C CYS A 18 10.67 20.68 17.05
N ASN A 19 9.95 19.97 17.92
CA ASN A 19 10.18 18.56 18.17
C ASN A 19 9.57 17.74 17.04
N THR A 20 10.40 16.93 16.40
CA THR A 20 10.04 16.10 15.26
C THR A 20 9.71 14.69 15.69
N ARG A 21 8.70 14.10 15.05
CA ARG A 21 8.32 12.71 15.18
C ARG A 21 9.17 11.80 14.30
N HIS A 22 9.07 10.49 14.54
CA HIS A 22 9.62 9.50 13.62
C HIS A 22 9.01 9.58 12.21
N SER A 23 7.71 9.88 12.14
CA SER A 23 6.96 9.98 10.90
C SER A 23 7.49 11.06 9.94
N TRP A 24 7.38 10.79 8.64
CA TRP A 24 7.76 11.70 7.57
C TRP A 24 6.54 12.21 6.81
N THR A 25 6.60 13.45 6.33
CA THR A 25 5.61 14.03 5.43
C THR A 25 5.82 13.54 4.00
N SER A 26 4.79 13.62 3.17
CA SER A 26 4.87 13.34 1.73
C SER A 26 5.87 14.25 0.98
N SER A 27 6.21 15.42 1.56
CA SER A 27 7.24 16.32 1.04
C SER A 27 8.68 15.97 1.47
N GLY A 28 8.87 14.90 2.25
CA GLY A 28 10.19 14.42 2.68
C GLY A 28 10.79 15.17 3.88
N ARG A 29 9.96 15.77 4.74
CA ARG A 29 10.39 16.36 6.01
C ARG A 29 9.88 15.51 7.16
N GLN A 30 10.59 15.48 8.29
CA GLN A 30 10.02 14.91 9.50
C GLN A 30 8.84 15.75 9.99
N GLU A 31 7.75 15.08 10.31
CA GLU A 31 6.56 15.67 10.91
C GLU A 31 6.91 16.23 12.29
N SER A 32 6.32 17.37 12.69
CA SER A 32 6.42 17.87 14.08
C SER A 32 5.26 17.37 14.93
N VAL A 33 5.47 17.29 16.25
CA VAL A 33 4.40 16.89 17.20
C VAL A 33 3.17 17.80 17.08
N ALA A 34 3.39 19.08 16.81
CA ALA A 34 2.31 20.04 16.58
C ALA A 34 1.50 19.75 15.30
N GLU A 35 2.15 19.26 14.24
CA GLU A 35 1.50 18.90 12.97
C GLU A 35 0.66 17.64 13.13
N HIS A 36 1.21 16.61 13.77
CA HIS A 36 0.47 15.41 14.18
C HIS A 36 -0.76 15.78 14.99
N THR A 37 -0.58 16.56 16.06
CA THR A 37 -1.66 17.01 16.96
C THR A 37 -2.76 17.75 16.20
N TYR A 38 -2.39 18.64 15.27
CA TYR A 38 -3.35 19.34 14.42
C TYR A 38 -4.14 18.35 13.56
N ARG A 39 -3.44 17.44 12.87
CA ARG A 39 -4.08 16.50 11.94
C ARG A 39 -4.95 15.48 12.68
N LEU A 40 -4.54 15.03 13.86
CA LEU A 40 -5.33 14.19 14.75
C LEU A 40 -6.61 14.89 15.22
N CYS A 41 -6.57 16.20 15.54
CA CYS A 41 -7.77 16.97 15.87
C CYS A 41 -8.74 17.06 14.67
N VAL A 42 -8.23 17.29 13.46
CA VAL A 42 -9.04 17.30 12.22
C VAL A 42 -9.65 15.92 11.98
N PHE A 43 -8.87 14.86 12.21
CA PHE A 43 -9.33 13.48 12.07
C PHE A 43 -10.48 13.18 13.04
N ALA A 44 -10.31 13.50 14.33
CA ALA A 44 -11.36 13.36 15.34
C ALA A 44 -12.62 14.16 14.98
N TRP A 45 -12.45 15.38 14.46
CA TRP A 45 -13.59 16.20 14.02
C TRP A 45 -14.35 15.54 12.87
N LEU A 46 -13.67 14.95 11.88
CA LEU A 46 -14.32 14.32 10.73
C LEU A 46 -15.09 13.05 11.08
N VAL A 47 -14.58 12.25 12.02
CA VAL A 47 -15.23 10.97 12.39
C VAL A 47 -16.36 11.11 13.39
N ARG A 48 -16.62 12.33 13.90
CA ARG A 48 -17.56 12.61 15.02
C ARG A 48 -18.97 12.02 14.84
N GLU A 49 -19.48 11.97 13.61
CA GLU A 49 -20.82 11.46 13.34
C GLU A 49 -20.94 9.95 13.55
N GLY A 50 -19.81 9.24 13.54
CA GLY A 50 -19.72 7.81 13.86
C GLY A 50 -19.71 7.49 15.36
N PHE A 51 -19.68 8.50 16.24
CA PHE A 51 -19.60 8.35 17.70
C PHE A 51 -20.58 9.30 18.43
N PRO A 52 -21.90 9.20 18.18
CA PRO A 52 -22.90 10.06 18.81
C PRO A 52 -22.95 9.95 20.34
N GLU A 53 -22.41 8.89 20.91
CA GLU A 53 -22.32 8.63 22.35
C GLU A 53 -21.14 9.33 23.04
N CYS A 54 -20.15 9.81 22.29
CA CYS A 54 -18.95 10.45 22.83
C CYS A 54 -19.09 11.97 22.89
N ASP A 55 -18.52 12.61 23.92
CA ASP A 55 -18.30 14.06 23.89
C ASP A 55 -17.13 14.38 22.95
N MET A 56 -17.43 14.64 21.68
CA MET A 56 -16.41 14.92 20.67
C MET A 56 -15.66 16.24 20.92
N GLY A 57 -16.25 17.19 21.65
CA GLY A 57 -15.56 18.39 22.12
C GLY A 57 -14.45 18.04 23.11
N ARG A 58 -14.73 17.09 24.01
CA ARG A 58 -13.74 16.52 24.94
C ARG A 58 -12.69 15.69 24.20
N VAL A 59 -13.07 14.84 23.24
CA VAL A 59 -12.13 14.04 22.41
C VAL A 59 -11.13 14.94 21.71
N MET A 60 -11.59 15.99 21.00
CA MET A 60 -10.69 16.94 20.33
C MET A 60 -9.77 17.66 21.33
N LYS A 61 -10.25 17.97 22.54
CA LYS A 61 -9.43 18.57 23.60
C LYS A 61 -8.37 17.59 24.13
N MET A 62 -8.70 16.30 24.25
CA MET A 62 -7.72 15.26 24.57
C MET A 62 -6.66 15.17 23.47
N CYS A 63 -7.05 15.08 22.20
CA CYS A 63 -6.10 15.09 21.07
C CYS A 63 -5.17 16.31 21.12
N LEU A 64 -5.67 17.49 21.46
CA LEU A 64 -4.86 18.71 21.54
C LEU A 64 -3.72 18.65 22.56
N PHE A 65 -3.87 17.86 23.63
CA PHE A 65 -2.94 17.82 24.75
C PHE A 65 -2.28 16.45 24.98
N HIS A 66 -2.63 15.42 24.21
CA HIS A 66 -2.15 14.04 24.43
C HIS A 66 -0.63 13.87 24.33
N ASP A 67 0.06 14.71 23.54
CA ASP A 67 1.53 14.69 23.40
C ASP A 67 2.18 15.96 23.99
N ILE A 68 1.48 16.70 24.88
CA ILE A 68 2.02 17.97 25.41
C ILE A 68 3.32 17.76 26.22
N GLY A 69 3.50 16.57 26.80
CA GLY A 69 4.72 16.15 27.51
C GLY A 69 5.97 16.18 26.62
N GLU A 70 5.80 15.90 25.33
CA GLU A 70 6.88 15.86 24.34
C GLU A 70 7.54 17.22 24.15
N ALA A 71 6.93 18.32 24.59
CA ALA A 71 7.58 19.63 24.64
C ALA A 71 8.86 19.65 25.50
N TYR A 72 9.03 18.70 26.43
CA TYR A 72 10.23 18.55 27.26
C TYR A 72 11.06 17.31 26.95
N THR A 73 10.42 16.18 26.64
CA THR A 73 11.12 14.90 26.38
C THR A 73 11.61 14.75 24.94
N GLY A 74 10.97 15.44 23.99
CA GLY A 74 11.02 15.07 22.57
C GLY A 74 10.08 13.90 22.25
N ASP A 75 9.88 13.62 20.96
CA ASP A 75 9.16 12.41 20.52
C ASP A 75 10.06 11.19 20.73
N ILE A 76 9.54 10.19 21.44
CA ILE A 76 10.19 8.90 21.59
C ILE A 76 9.30 7.87 20.88
N PRO A 77 9.77 7.23 19.80
CA PRO A 77 8.96 6.32 19.01
C PRO A 77 8.37 5.18 19.85
N CYS A 78 7.15 4.74 19.53
CA CYS A 78 6.44 3.70 20.30
C CYS A 78 7.24 2.39 20.48
N PHE A 79 8.14 2.06 19.56
CA PHE A 79 9.00 0.86 19.63
C PHE A 79 10.31 1.07 20.42
N GLU A 80 10.64 2.30 20.79
CA GLU A 80 11.78 2.65 21.63
C GLU A 80 11.37 3.00 23.07
N LYS A 81 10.10 3.39 23.31
CA LYS A 81 9.59 3.76 24.64
C LYS A 81 9.82 2.64 25.67
N LYS A 82 10.52 2.97 26.75
CA LYS A 82 10.69 2.15 27.96
C LYS A 82 9.83 2.70 29.11
N THR A 83 9.65 1.92 30.16
CA THR A 83 8.91 2.33 31.36
C THR A 83 9.51 3.59 32.04
N GLU A 84 10.83 3.77 31.98
CA GLU A 84 11.50 4.97 32.49
C GLU A 84 11.13 6.24 31.68
N ASP A 85 10.82 6.09 30.39
CA ASP A 85 10.41 7.19 29.53
C ASP A 85 8.96 7.61 29.85
N GLU A 86 8.08 6.65 30.15
CA GLU A 86 6.70 6.91 30.60
C GLU A 86 6.68 7.70 31.93
N GLU A 87 7.53 7.33 32.90
CA GLU A 87 7.68 8.08 34.17
C GLU A 87 8.20 9.51 33.93
N THR A 88 9.12 9.66 32.97
CA THR A 88 9.69 10.96 32.59
C THR A 88 8.66 11.87 31.91
N GLU A 89 7.82 11.30 31.04
CA GLU A 89 6.74 11.96 30.33
C GLU A 89 5.63 12.42 31.30
N SER A 90 5.21 11.54 32.23
CA SER A 90 4.28 11.90 33.30
C SER A 90 4.81 13.06 34.15
N GLY A 91 6.09 13.04 34.52
CA GLY A 91 6.75 14.14 35.21
C GLY A 91 6.85 15.43 34.37
N ALA A 92 6.89 15.33 33.03
CA ALA A 92 6.86 16.49 32.15
C ALA A 92 5.46 17.14 32.12
N VAL A 93 4.40 16.34 31.98
CA VAL A 93 3.01 16.83 31.98
C VAL A 93 2.66 17.50 33.31
N GLN A 94 3.09 16.94 34.44
CA GLN A 94 2.92 17.59 35.75
C GLN A 94 3.60 18.96 35.80
N ARG A 95 4.86 19.06 35.37
CA ARG A 95 5.60 20.34 35.31
C ARG A 95 4.93 21.37 34.38
N ILE A 96 4.36 20.92 33.27
CA ILE A 96 3.59 21.78 32.35
C ILE A 96 2.32 22.30 33.04
N ALA A 97 1.57 21.40 33.67
CA ALA A 97 0.32 21.72 34.34
C ALA A 97 0.53 22.68 35.53
N GLU A 98 1.68 22.61 36.20
CA GLU A 98 2.06 23.54 37.29
C GLU A 98 2.16 25.00 36.85
N LEU A 99 2.40 25.28 35.56
CA LEU A 99 2.36 26.63 35.02
C LEU A 99 0.93 27.19 35.00
N LEU A 100 -0.08 26.34 34.90
CA LEU A 100 -1.46 26.74 34.74
C LEU A 100 -2.13 27.10 36.09
N PRO A 101 -3.07 28.07 36.11
CA PRO A 101 -3.93 28.29 37.27
C PRO A 101 -4.76 27.05 37.60
N LYS A 102 -5.13 26.88 38.88
CA LYS A 102 -5.77 25.68 39.43
C LYS A 102 -6.88 25.07 38.53
N PRO A 103 -7.88 25.82 38.02
CA PRO A 103 -8.93 25.21 37.20
C PRO A 103 -8.43 24.57 35.90
N HIS A 104 -7.45 25.19 35.22
CA HIS A 104 -6.91 24.68 33.96
C HIS A 104 -5.92 23.55 34.20
N ARG A 105 -5.19 23.60 35.32
CA ARG A 105 -4.30 22.53 35.78
C ARG A 105 -5.07 21.26 36.07
N GLU A 106 -6.14 21.36 36.84
CA GLU A 106 -7.00 20.21 37.19
C GLU A 106 -7.66 19.62 35.94
N GLU A 107 -8.11 20.47 35.00
CA GLU A 107 -8.63 19.99 33.72
C GLU A 107 -7.59 19.24 32.90
N LEU A 108 -6.39 19.81 32.71
CA LEU A 108 -5.32 19.17 31.94
C LEU A 108 -4.88 17.83 32.54
N LEU A 109 -4.64 17.78 33.85
CA LEU A 109 -4.26 16.55 34.55
C LEU A 109 -5.38 15.51 34.51
N GLY A 110 -6.64 15.93 34.61
CA GLY A 110 -7.78 15.01 34.51
C GLY A 110 -7.92 14.39 33.11
N LEU A 111 -7.67 15.17 32.04
CA LEU A 111 -7.65 14.63 30.67
C LEU A 111 -6.49 13.63 30.50
N TRP A 112 -5.32 13.95 31.05
CA TRP A 112 -4.15 13.08 30.98
C TRP A 112 -4.37 11.75 31.71
N GLU A 113 -4.81 11.78 32.97
CA GLU A 113 -5.12 10.55 33.72
C GLU A 113 -6.20 9.71 33.03
N GLU A 114 -7.20 10.34 32.41
CA GLU A 114 -8.22 9.63 31.67
C GLU A 114 -7.66 8.90 30.44
N LEU A 115 -6.75 9.54 29.70
CA LEU A 115 -6.04 8.94 28.56
C LEU A 115 -5.13 7.79 28.99
N GLU A 116 -4.30 8.01 30.01
CA GLU A 116 -3.34 7.02 30.52
C GLU A 116 -4.05 5.76 31.03
N GLU A 117 -5.12 5.93 31.81
CA GLU A 117 -5.87 4.80 32.33
C GLU A 117 -6.80 4.16 31.27
N ASN A 118 -7.01 4.83 30.13
CA ASN A 118 -7.85 4.40 29.01
C ASN A 118 -9.26 3.92 29.47
N ARG A 119 -9.89 4.69 30.37
CA ARG A 119 -11.13 4.29 31.07
C ARG A 119 -12.41 4.52 30.29
N THR A 120 -12.41 5.50 29.39
CA THR A 120 -13.62 6.00 28.72
C THR A 120 -13.61 5.66 27.24
N MET A 121 -14.78 5.74 26.60
CA MET A 121 -14.88 5.56 25.15
C MET A 121 -14.12 6.67 24.43
N GLU A 122 -14.14 7.89 24.96
CA GLU A 122 -13.38 9.03 24.49
C GLU A 122 -11.88 8.77 24.49
N ALA A 123 -11.31 8.31 25.60
CA ALA A 123 -9.90 7.95 25.68
C ALA A 123 -9.54 6.83 24.71
N GLY A 124 -10.37 5.78 24.64
CA GLY A 124 -10.18 4.67 23.70
C GLY A 124 -10.22 5.12 22.24
N LEU A 125 -11.09 6.09 21.92
CA LEU A 125 -11.19 6.70 20.60
C LEU A 125 -9.93 7.50 20.26
N VAL A 126 -9.43 8.33 21.16
CA VAL A 126 -8.17 9.07 20.97
C VAL A 126 -7.03 8.10 20.69
N HIS A 127 -6.88 7.05 21.50
CA HIS A 127 -5.84 6.03 21.33
C HIS A 127 -5.92 5.28 19.99
N ALA A 128 -7.13 5.07 19.48
CA ALA A 128 -7.35 4.43 18.18
C ALA A 128 -7.02 5.39 17.03
N LEU A 129 -7.50 6.63 17.11
CA LEU A 129 -7.29 7.65 16.08
C LEU A 129 -5.81 8.03 15.97
N ASP A 130 -5.13 8.23 17.09
CA ASP A 130 -3.70 8.54 17.15
C ASP A 130 -2.85 7.47 16.42
N LYS A 131 -3.12 6.19 16.69
CA LYS A 131 -2.41 5.08 16.04
C LYS A 131 -2.75 4.98 14.55
N MET A 132 -3.99 5.24 14.17
CA MET A 132 -4.39 5.25 12.76
C MET A 132 -3.80 6.44 12.01
N GLU A 133 -3.70 7.60 12.66
CA GLU A 133 -3.06 8.80 12.13
C GLU A 133 -1.62 8.48 11.75
N ALA A 134 -0.85 7.87 12.67
CA ALA A 134 0.54 7.51 12.40
C ALA A 134 0.66 6.57 11.18
N LEU A 135 -0.22 5.56 11.09
CA LEU A 135 -0.25 4.64 9.96
C LEU A 135 -0.55 5.36 8.63
N ILE A 136 -1.51 6.27 8.63
CA ILE A 136 -1.87 7.10 7.47
C ILE A 136 -0.68 8.00 7.09
N GLN A 137 0.00 8.62 8.06
CA GLN A 137 1.18 9.47 7.79
C GLN A 137 2.27 8.69 7.07
N HIS A 138 2.58 7.48 7.54
CA HIS A 138 3.55 6.60 6.88
C HIS A 138 3.08 6.14 5.50
N ASN A 139 1.78 5.88 5.30
CA ASN A 139 1.23 5.56 3.97
C ASN A 139 1.37 6.73 2.99
N GLU A 140 1.35 7.98 3.46
CA GLU A 140 1.57 9.17 2.62
C GLU A 140 3.06 9.52 2.45
N ALA A 141 3.90 9.16 3.41
CA ALA A 141 5.36 9.36 3.36
C ALA A 141 6.00 8.54 2.23
N PRO A 142 7.18 8.92 1.71
CA PRO A 142 7.96 8.05 0.82
C PRO A 142 8.22 6.69 1.49
N ILE A 143 8.08 5.59 0.76
CA ILE A 143 8.28 4.25 1.36
C ILE A 143 9.74 4.03 1.79
N GLU A 144 10.66 4.79 1.20
CA GLU A 144 12.08 4.80 1.53
C GLU A 144 12.34 5.34 2.94
N SER A 145 11.38 6.07 3.53
CA SER A 145 11.47 6.51 4.91
C SER A 145 11.12 5.41 5.91
N TRP A 146 10.59 4.26 5.44
CA TRP A 146 10.15 3.20 6.33
C TRP A 146 11.31 2.38 6.88
N LEU A 147 11.30 2.14 8.19
CA LEU A 147 12.20 1.19 8.82
C LEU A 147 11.74 -0.25 8.54
N PRO A 148 12.65 -1.25 8.59
CA PRO A 148 12.28 -2.66 8.38
C PRO A 148 11.13 -3.16 9.28
N LEU A 149 11.07 -2.70 10.53
CA LEU A 149 10.01 -3.06 11.48
C LEU A 149 8.64 -2.47 11.09
N GLU A 150 8.62 -1.37 10.33
CA GLU A 150 7.39 -0.64 10.02
C GLU A 150 6.52 -1.36 9.01
N TYR A 151 7.11 -2.21 8.17
CA TYR A 151 6.35 -3.12 7.30
C TYR A 151 5.44 -4.03 8.13
N GLU A 152 5.89 -4.48 9.30
CA GLU A 152 5.06 -5.28 10.21
C GLU A 152 4.11 -4.41 11.04
N LEU A 153 4.58 -3.28 11.56
CA LEU A 153 3.72 -2.35 12.32
C LEU A 153 2.56 -1.84 11.46
N GLN A 154 2.77 -1.59 10.18
CA GLN A 154 1.72 -1.18 9.25
C GLN A 154 0.60 -2.21 9.12
N MET A 155 0.92 -3.48 9.35
CA MET A 155 -0.06 -4.55 9.36
C MET A 155 -0.75 -4.73 10.70
N THR A 156 -0.09 -4.43 11.81
CA THR A 156 -0.49 -4.88 13.17
C THR A 156 -0.83 -3.75 14.15
N TYR A 157 -0.19 -2.59 14.02
CA TYR A 157 -0.34 -1.47 14.95
C TYR A 157 -1.77 -0.92 14.92
N GLY A 158 -2.27 -0.50 16.08
CA GLY A 158 -3.63 0.02 16.27
C GLY A 158 -4.77 -1.02 16.15
N GLN A 159 -4.50 -2.29 15.82
CA GLN A 159 -5.57 -3.29 15.62
C GLN A 159 -6.43 -3.51 16.87
N LYS A 160 -5.80 -3.60 18.05
CA LYS A 160 -6.51 -3.82 19.32
C LYS A 160 -7.45 -2.67 19.63
N GLN A 161 -6.96 -1.43 19.50
CA GLN A 161 -7.71 -0.21 19.77
C GLN A 161 -8.84 -0.04 18.76
N ALA A 162 -8.59 -0.27 17.47
CA ALA A 162 -9.63 -0.20 16.45
C ALA A 162 -10.69 -1.31 16.59
N GLY A 163 -10.34 -2.45 17.18
CA GLY A 163 -11.23 -3.59 17.34
C GLY A 163 -12.42 -3.37 18.28
N VAL A 164 -12.42 -2.31 19.09
CA VAL A 164 -13.47 -2.03 20.07
C VAL A 164 -14.74 -1.43 19.46
N HIS A 165 -14.67 -0.89 18.24
CA HIS A 165 -15.80 -0.26 17.57
C HIS A 165 -15.88 -0.67 16.09
N PRO A 166 -17.07 -1.01 15.54
CA PRO A 166 -17.21 -1.44 14.15
C PRO A 166 -16.68 -0.44 13.11
N TYR A 167 -16.90 0.85 13.34
CA TYR A 167 -16.40 1.92 12.47
C TYR A 167 -14.87 1.94 12.44
N LEU A 168 -14.22 1.92 13.61
CA LEU A 168 -12.75 1.93 13.71
C LEU A 168 -12.15 0.68 13.09
N LYS A 169 -12.77 -0.49 13.33
CA LYS A 169 -12.34 -1.76 12.73
C LYS A 169 -12.37 -1.72 11.21
N HIS A 170 -13.42 -1.13 10.63
CA HIS A 170 -13.51 -0.96 9.18
C HIS A 170 -12.48 0.04 8.66
N LEU A 171 -12.37 1.20 9.30
CA LEU A 171 -11.38 2.22 8.93
C LEU A 171 -9.95 1.67 8.98
N ARG A 172 -9.60 0.93 10.03
CA ARG A 172 -8.28 0.28 10.15
C ARG A 172 -8.02 -0.73 9.03
N LYS A 173 -9.05 -1.42 8.56
CA LYS A 173 -8.94 -2.34 7.41
C LYS A 173 -8.62 -1.57 6.13
N VAL A 174 -9.25 -0.42 5.90
CA VAL A 174 -8.96 0.45 4.76
C VAL A 174 -7.53 0.97 4.83
N VAL A 175 -7.11 1.53 5.97
CA VAL A 175 -5.73 2.00 6.17
C VAL A 175 -4.71 0.88 5.95
N LYS A 176 -5.01 -0.36 6.36
CA LYS A 176 -4.16 -1.53 6.09
C LYS A 176 -4.01 -1.81 4.59
N GLN A 177 -5.11 -1.68 3.85
CA GLN A 177 -5.14 -1.95 2.43
C GLN A 177 -4.23 -0.98 1.68
N ASP A 178 -4.29 0.32 2.02
CA ASP A 178 -3.39 1.35 1.48
C ASP A 178 -1.91 0.98 1.72
N SER A 179 -1.59 0.45 2.90
CA SER A 179 -0.22 0.00 3.22
C SER A 179 0.22 -1.18 2.35
N VAL A 180 -0.67 -2.14 2.11
CA VAL A 180 -0.38 -3.30 1.24
C VAL A 180 -0.13 -2.83 -0.19
N GLU A 181 -1.00 -1.98 -0.72
CA GLU A 181 -0.87 -1.42 -2.07
C GLU A 181 0.43 -0.63 -2.23
N LYS A 182 0.79 0.21 -1.25
CA LYS A 182 2.05 0.94 -1.26
C LYS A 182 3.28 0.03 -1.30
N ILE A 183 3.26 -1.07 -0.54
CA ILE A 183 4.36 -2.07 -0.53
C ILE A 183 4.45 -2.77 -1.89
N GLU A 184 3.32 -3.17 -2.46
CA GLU A 184 3.27 -3.82 -3.78
C GLU A 184 3.79 -2.88 -4.87
N GLU A 185 3.33 -1.63 -4.89
CA GLU A 185 3.81 -0.61 -5.83
C GLU A 185 5.31 -0.34 -5.68
N ALA A 186 5.83 -0.33 -4.46
CA ALA A 186 7.25 -0.14 -4.21
C ALA A 186 8.09 -1.32 -4.70
N ALA A 187 7.60 -2.54 -4.50
CA ALA A 187 8.21 -3.75 -5.03
C ALA A 187 8.22 -3.71 -6.57
N ASP A 188 7.11 -3.29 -7.19
CA ASP A 188 7.01 -3.08 -8.63
C ASP A 188 7.99 -2.02 -9.13
N ARG A 189 8.11 -0.87 -8.44
CA ARG A 189 9.08 0.19 -8.76
C ARG A 189 10.53 -0.28 -8.61
N ALA A 190 10.84 -1.03 -7.55
CA ALA A 190 12.19 -1.55 -7.33
C ALA A 190 12.56 -2.58 -8.41
N LEU A 191 11.61 -3.45 -8.78
CA LEU A 191 11.74 -4.37 -9.90
C LEU A 191 11.94 -3.60 -11.20
N ASP A 192 11.22 -2.49 -11.41
CA ASP A 192 11.37 -1.61 -12.57
C ASP A 192 12.73 -0.94 -12.65
N MET A 193 13.27 -0.44 -11.55
CA MET A 193 14.61 0.16 -11.49
C MET A 193 15.70 -0.88 -11.76
N GLN A 194 15.56 -2.09 -11.19
CA GLN A 194 16.44 -3.21 -11.50
C GLN A 194 16.37 -3.60 -12.99
N ILE A 195 15.20 -3.48 -13.62
CA ILE A 195 15.04 -3.72 -15.07
C ILE A 195 15.56 -2.55 -15.91
N GLN A 196 15.40 -1.30 -15.47
CA GLN A 196 15.86 -0.09 -16.17
C GLN A 196 17.39 0.06 -16.17
N ASP A 197 18.06 -0.25 -15.06
CA ASP A 197 19.53 -0.23 -14.98
C ASP A 197 20.18 -1.47 -15.63
N ALA A 198 19.42 -2.54 -15.87
CA ALA A 198 19.96 -3.79 -16.42
C ALA A 198 19.72 -4.02 -17.91
N VAL A 199 18.87 -3.25 -18.62
CA VAL A 199 18.49 -3.63 -19.98
C VAL A 199 18.20 -2.43 -20.88
N PRO A 200 18.92 -2.28 -22.02
CA PRO A 200 18.56 -1.30 -23.03
C PRO A 200 17.15 -1.55 -23.58
N LYS A 201 16.54 -0.52 -24.20
CA LYS A 201 15.29 -0.64 -25.00
C LYS A 201 15.35 -1.74 -26.07
N GLU A 202 16.53 -2.26 -26.35
CA GLU A 202 16.82 -3.48 -27.08
C GLU A 202 17.55 -4.44 -26.12
N ALA A 203 17.01 -5.63 -25.87
CA ALA A 203 17.77 -6.68 -25.18
C ALA A 203 18.77 -7.27 -26.20
N PRO A 204 20.07 -6.91 -26.17
CA PRO A 204 21.00 -7.33 -27.20
C PRO A 204 21.12 -8.85 -27.15
N GLY A 205 20.76 -9.52 -28.24
CA GLY A 205 20.73 -10.98 -28.27
C GLY A 205 19.35 -11.63 -28.30
N TYR A 206 18.27 -10.84 -28.23
CA TYR A 206 16.89 -11.35 -28.29
C TYR A 206 16.07 -10.70 -29.41
N SER A 207 15.04 -11.40 -29.87
CA SER A 207 14.11 -10.94 -30.92
C SER A 207 12.71 -11.49 -30.66
N VAL A 208 11.67 -10.71 -30.97
CA VAL A 208 10.28 -11.20 -30.96
C VAL A 208 9.94 -11.67 -32.36
N ARG A 209 9.29 -12.83 -32.45
CA ARG A 209 8.72 -13.37 -33.70
C ARG A 209 7.24 -13.60 -33.52
N LYS A 210 6.46 -13.27 -34.55
CA LYS A 210 5.01 -13.40 -34.59
C LYS A 210 4.61 -14.49 -35.57
N GLY A 211 3.50 -15.16 -35.31
CA GLY A 211 2.90 -16.15 -36.22
C GLY A 211 3.16 -17.59 -35.82
N VAL A 212 2.21 -18.47 -36.17
CA VAL A 212 2.22 -19.89 -35.79
C VAL A 212 3.44 -20.61 -36.36
N GLU A 213 3.80 -20.27 -37.60
CA GLU A 213 4.97 -20.77 -38.32
C GLU A 213 6.30 -20.41 -37.64
N ALA A 214 6.30 -19.36 -36.81
CA ALA A 214 7.47 -18.90 -36.09
C ALA A 214 7.57 -19.47 -34.67
N MET A 215 6.67 -20.36 -34.24
CA MET A 215 6.67 -20.94 -32.89
C MET A 215 7.35 -22.31 -32.83
N ASP A 216 8.23 -22.49 -31.85
CA ASP A 216 8.70 -23.81 -31.44
C ASP A 216 7.64 -24.48 -30.58
N ARG A 217 6.91 -25.44 -31.18
CA ARG A 217 5.82 -26.18 -30.53
C ARG A 217 6.23 -26.84 -29.21
N ALA A 218 7.43 -27.42 -29.15
CA ALA A 218 7.88 -28.11 -27.95
C ALA A 218 8.13 -27.10 -26.82
N ARG A 219 8.76 -25.96 -27.15
CA ARG A 219 9.01 -24.89 -26.19
C ARG A 219 7.75 -24.18 -25.73
N VAL A 220 6.75 -23.98 -26.59
CA VAL A 220 5.46 -23.41 -26.18
C VAL A 220 4.80 -24.27 -25.10
N VAL A 221 4.79 -25.60 -25.30
CA VAL A 221 4.25 -26.55 -24.31
C VAL A 221 5.06 -26.48 -23.01
N GLU A 222 6.38 -26.54 -23.08
CA GLU A 222 7.25 -26.50 -21.90
C GLU A 222 7.09 -25.19 -21.10
N LEU A 223 7.11 -24.04 -21.77
CA LEU A 223 6.93 -22.73 -21.15
C LEU A 223 5.58 -22.62 -20.45
N LEU A 224 4.49 -23.06 -21.07
CA LEU A 224 3.17 -23.01 -20.45
C LEU A 224 3.01 -24.03 -19.34
N HIS A 225 3.67 -25.18 -19.43
CA HIS A 225 3.69 -26.12 -18.32
C HIS A 225 4.44 -25.60 -17.09
N SER A 226 5.33 -24.62 -17.25
CA SER A 226 6.00 -23.95 -16.14
C SER A 226 5.12 -22.97 -15.36
N THR A 227 3.91 -22.66 -15.82
CA THR A 227 3.04 -21.64 -15.22
C THR A 227 1.93 -22.25 -14.37
N TYR A 228 1.48 -21.52 -13.34
CA TYR A 228 0.43 -22.03 -12.45
C TYR A 228 -0.93 -22.23 -13.16
N TRP A 229 -1.20 -21.48 -14.23
CA TRP A 229 -2.49 -21.49 -14.95
C TRP A 229 -2.54 -22.49 -16.12
N ALA A 230 -1.40 -23.02 -16.55
CA ALA A 230 -1.33 -23.94 -17.69
C ALA A 230 -0.54 -25.24 -17.42
N LYS A 231 0.09 -25.42 -16.25
CA LYS A 231 0.82 -26.64 -15.84
C LYS A 231 0.10 -27.97 -16.14
N ASP A 232 -1.21 -28.04 -15.92
CA ASP A 232 -1.99 -29.27 -16.07
C ASP A 232 -2.76 -29.32 -17.40
N ARG A 233 -2.53 -28.36 -18.32
CA ARG A 233 -3.25 -28.28 -19.60
C ARG A 233 -2.66 -29.30 -20.57
N ASP A 234 -3.53 -30.13 -21.15
CA ASP A 234 -3.11 -31.09 -22.18
C ASP A 234 -2.35 -30.40 -23.33
N SER A 235 -1.23 -30.98 -23.75
CA SER A 235 -0.34 -30.38 -24.74
C SER A 235 -1.03 -30.18 -26.09
N GLN A 236 -1.97 -31.04 -26.49
CA GLN A 236 -2.75 -30.84 -27.72
C GLN A 236 -3.71 -29.66 -27.59
N VAL A 237 -4.27 -29.43 -26.41
CA VAL A 237 -5.09 -28.24 -26.13
C VAL A 237 -4.24 -26.96 -26.19
N ILE A 238 -3.02 -26.98 -25.67
CA ILE A 238 -2.06 -25.87 -25.79
C ILE A 238 -1.79 -25.55 -27.26
N LEU A 239 -1.36 -26.56 -28.03
CA LEU A 239 -0.97 -26.38 -29.43
C LEU A 239 -2.15 -25.94 -30.30
N LYS A 240 -3.32 -26.53 -30.10
CA LYS A 240 -4.55 -26.10 -30.79
C LYS A 240 -4.93 -24.67 -30.42
N GLY A 241 -4.76 -24.27 -29.17
CA GLY A 241 -4.98 -22.90 -28.71
C GLY A 241 -4.03 -21.90 -29.37
N MET A 242 -2.75 -22.25 -29.50
CA MET A 242 -1.75 -21.48 -30.24
C MET A 242 -2.14 -21.33 -31.72
N GLU A 243 -2.46 -22.44 -32.39
CA GLU A 243 -2.79 -22.48 -33.82
C GLU A 243 -4.04 -21.66 -34.21
N ASN A 244 -4.95 -21.43 -33.26
CA ASN A 244 -6.19 -20.66 -33.48
C ASN A 244 -6.12 -19.26 -32.83
N SER A 245 -4.92 -18.73 -32.67
CA SER A 245 -4.65 -17.41 -32.09
C SER A 245 -3.50 -16.74 -32.84
N ILE A 246 -3.11 -15.54 -32.42
CA ILE A 246 -1.94 -14.85 -32.95
C ILE A 246 -0.83 -14.95 -31.90
N PRO A 247 0.10 -15.92 -32.03
CA PRO A 247 1.17 -16.12 -31.06
C PRO A 247 2.39 -15.23 -31.33
N TYR A 248 3.08 -14.92 -30.25
CA TYR A 248 4.35 -14.19 -30.21
C TYR A 248 5.33 -15.00 -29.37
N GLY A 249 6.58 -15.11 -29.84
CA GLY A 249 7.65 -15.83 -29.17
C GLY A 249 8.90 -14.97 -29.07
N ILE A 250 9.59 -15.06 -27.94
CA ILE A 250 10.89 -14.40 -27.73
C ILE A 250 11.99 -15.42 -27.99
N TYR A 251 12.92 -15.06 -28.86
CA TYR A 251 14.02 -15.91 -29.28
C TYR A 251 15.36 -15.29 -28.97
N ARG A 252 16.27 -16.09 -28.41
CA ARG A 252 17.70 -15.77 -28.35
C ARG A 252 18.33 -15.88 -29.75
N GLN A 253 19.49 -15.26 -29.96
CA GLN A 253 20.25 -15.29 -31.22
C GLN A 253 20.53 -16.71 -31.76
N ASP A 254 20.69 -17.70 -30.89
CA ASP A 254 20.91 -19.09 -31.28
C ASP A 254 19.61 -19.85 -31.64
N GLY A 255 18.47 -19.16 -31.65
CA GLY A 255 17.17 -19.72 -32.00
C GLY A 255 16.43 -20.39 -30.84
N TYR A 256 16.95 -20.33 -29.60
CA TYR A 256 16.24 -20.88 -28.45
C TYR A 256 15.09 -19.95 -28.00
N MET A 257 13.89 -20.51 -27.85
CA MET A 257 12.69 -19.77 -27.43
C MET A 257 12.60 -19.67 -25.90
N VAL A 258 12.55 -18.44 -25.39
CA VAL A 258 12.61 -18.09 -23.96
C VAL A 258 11.37 -17.37 -23.43
N GLY A 259 10.43 -17.01 -24.30
CA GLY A 259 9.17 -16.39 -23.88
C GLY A 259 8.07 -16.60 -24.90
N TYR A 260 6.82 -16.51 -24.46
CA TYR A 260 5.63 -16.77 -25.26
C TYR A 260 4.46 -15.91 -24.79
N ALA A 261 3.64 -15.47 -25.72
CA ALA A 261 2.33 -14.88 -25.47
C ALA A 261 1.43 -15.13 -26.67
N ARG A 262 0.13 -14.95 -26.52
CA ARG A 262 -0.80 -14.95 -27.66
C ARG A 262 -1.96 -14.00 -27.44
N ILE A 263 -2.55 -13.56 -28.54
CA ILE A 263 -3.80 -12.79 -28.51
C ILE A 263 -4.90 -13.52 -29.30
N LEU A 264 -6.13 -13.40 -28.82
CA LEU A 264 -7.33 -13.66 -29.60
C LEU A 264 -7.92 -12.30 -30.01
N SER A 265 -8.08 -12.05 -31.30
CA SER A 265 -8.52 -10.74 -31.79
C SER A 265 -9.22 -10.86 -33.14
N ASP A 266 -10.12 -9.92 -33.40
CA ASP A 266 -10.69 -9.66 -34.73
C ASP A 266 -9.86 -8.65 -35.54
N LEU A 267 -8.75 -8.15 -34.96
CA LEU A 267 -7.84 -7.15 -35.50
C LEU A 267 -8.50 -5.81 -35.87
N SER A 268 -9.69 -5.53 -35.33
CA SER A 268 -10.46 -4.33 -35.69
C SER A 268 -11.11 -3.63 -34.52
N THR A 269 -11.58 -4.36 -33.50
CA THR A 269 -12.28 -3.75 -32.37
C THR A 269 -11.68 -4.14 -31.02
N MET A 270 -11.24 -5.38 -30.86
CA MET A 270 -10.80 -5.88 -29.56
C MET A 270 -9.73 -6.96 -29.64
N PHE A 271 -8.97 -7.11 -28.56
CA PHE A 271 -8.10 -8.26 -28.35
C PHE A 271 -8.18 -8.77 -26.91
N TYR A 272 -7.97 -10.07 -26.75
CA TYR A 272 -7.83 -10.72 -25.47
C TYR A 272 -6.40 -11.26 -25.35
N LEU A 273 -5.62 -10.69 -24.42
CA LEU A 273 -4.23 -11.07 -24.16
C LEU A 273 -4.18 -12.30 -23.26
N MET A 274 -3.41 -13.31 -23.67
CA MET A 274 -3.40 -14.61 -23.03
C MET A 274 -2.01 -15.20 -22.91
N ASP A 275 -1.84 -16.05 -21.90
CA ASP A 275 -0.74 -17.01 -21.79
C ASP A 275 0.66 -16.35 -21.92
N VAL A 276 0.83 -15.15 -21.34
CA VAL A 276 2.09 -14.39 -21.32
C VAL A 276 3.06 -15.04 -20.33
N VAL A 277 4.23 -15.46 -20.81
CA VAL A 277 5.25 -16.14 -20.00
C VAL A 277 6.65 -15.85 -20.51
N VAL A 278 7.58 -15.62 -19.59
CA VAL A 278 9.03 -15.67 -19.84
C VAL A 278 9.62 -16.75 -18.94
N ASP A 279 10.47 -17.59 -19.52
CA ASP A 279 11.23 -18.63 -18.84
C ASP A 279 11.95 -18.03 -17.62
N GLU A 280 11.83 -18.68 -16.47
CA GLU A 280 12.31 -18.18 -15.18
C GLU A 280 13.80 -17.79 -15.21
N LYS A 281 14.62 -18.56 -15.95
CA LYS A 281 16.06 -18.31 -16.09
C LYS A 281 16.42 -17.02 -16.82
N TYR A 282 15.46 -16.44 -17.53
CA TYR A 282 15.64 -15.27 -18.39
C TYR A 282 14.75 -14.09 -17.95
N ARG A 283 14.13 -14.18 -16.76
CA ARG A 283 13.40 -13.06 -16.15
C ARG A 283 14.38 -11.98 -15.66
N GLY A 284 13.86 -10.77 -15.45
CA GLY A 284 14.68 -9.59 -15.10
C GLY A 284 15.42 -8.95 -16.29
N LEU A 285 15.46 -9.62 -17.45
CA LEU A 285 16.11 -9.12 -18.67
C LEU A 285 15.21 -8.26 -19.56
N GLY A 286 14.12 -7.69 -19.03
CA GLY A 286 13.21 -6.82 -19.80
C GLY A 286 12.41 -7.53 -20.92
N LEU A 287 12.51 -8.86 -21.05
CA LEU A 287 11.89 -9.62 -22.14
C LEU A 287 10.35 -9.57 -22.12
N GLY A 288 9.72 -9.51 -20.95
CA GLY A 288 8.27 -9.34 -20.85
C GLY A 288 7.80 -8.01 -21.45
N ARG A 289 8.58 -6.94 -21.28
CA ARG A 289 8.33 -5.65 -21.92
C ARG A 289 8.50 -5.75 -23.43
N MET A 290 9.59 -6.34 -23.90
CA MET A 290 9.85 -6.53 -25.33
C MET A 290 8.69 -7.26 -26.04
N LEU A 291 8.13 -8.28 -25.39
CA LEU A 291 6.98 -9.03 -25.89
C LEU A 291 5.70 -8.18 -25.90
N MET A 292 5.47 -7.41 -24.85
CA MET A 292 4.31 -6.50 -24.76
C MET A 292 4.41 -5.35 -25.75
N ASP A 293 5.57 -4.73 -25.93
CA ASP A 293 5.80 -3.67 -26.92
C ASP A 293 5.44 -4.15 -28.33
N ALA A 294 5.91 -5.35 -28.71
CA ALA A 294 5.57 -5.95 -30.01
C ALA A 294 4.07 -6.23 -30.17
N ILE A 295 3.39 -6.69 -29.11
CA ILE A 295 1.93 -6.91 -29.15
C ILE A 295 1.18 -5.59 -29.24
N MET A 296 1.58 -4.57 -28.49
CA MET A 296 0.90 -3.27 -28.45
C MET A 296 1.14 -2.45 -29.71
N GLU A 297 2.27 -2.66 -30.40
CA GLU A 297 2.47 -2.13 -31.75
C GLU A 297 1.39 -2.64 -32.72
N ASP A 298 1.01 -3.92 -32.61
CA ASP A 298 -0.01 -4.53 -33.45
C ASP A 298 -1.46 -4.16 -33.06
N VAL A 299 -1.78 -4.17 -31.77
CA VAL A 299 -3.18 -4.09 -31.29
C VAL A 299 -3.43 -3.07 -30.18
N GLY A 300 -2.45 -2.25 -29.79
CA GLY A 300 -2.59 -1.30 -28.69
C GLY A 300 -3.61 -0.18 -28.91
N HIS A 301 -4.09 -0.01 -30.14
CA HIS A 301 -5.17 0.92 -30.49
C HIS A 301 -6.58 0.31 -30.35
N LEU A 302 -6.67 -1.00 -30.08
CA LEU A 302 -7.92 -1.73 -29.91
C LEU A 302 -8.30 -1.84 -28.43
N HIS A 303 -9.55 -2.21 -28.15
CA HIS A 303 -9.98 -2.50 -26.78
C HIS A 303 -9.36 -3.81 -26.27
N GLY A 304 -8.55 -3.74 -25.22
CA GLY A 304 -7.81 -4.88 -24.66
C GLY A 304 -8.42 -5.43 -23.38
N VAL A 305 -8.54 -6.76 -23.30
CA VAL A 305 -8.94 -7.48 -22.07
C VAL A 305 -7.85 -8.49 -21.71
N LEU A 306 -7.62 -8.72 -20.42
CA LEU A 306 -6.77 -9.80 -19.91
C LEU A 306 -7.28 -10.29 -18.55
N HIS A 307 -6.88 -11.49 -18.16
CA HIS A 307 -6.99 -11.96 -16.78
C HIS A 307 -5.59 -12.25 -16.26
N THR A 308 -5.27 -11.67 -15.10
CA THR A 308 -3.97 -11.90 -14.48
C THR A 308 -4.10 -12.07 -12.96
N GLY A 309 -3.26 -12.95 -12.42
CA GLY A 309 -3.04 -13.06 -10.97
C GLY A 309 -1.74 -12.39 -10.51
N ASP A 310 -0.90 -11.95 -11.46
CA ASP A 310 0.41 -11.33 -11.23
C ASP A 310 0.70 -10.22 -12.27
N ALA A 311 1.85 -9.54 -12.15
CA ALA A 311 2.35 -8.57 -13.13
C ALA A 311 1.39 -7.41 -13.48
N GLN A 312 0.46 -7.05 -12.59
CA GLN A 312 -0.47 -5.93 -12.77
C GLN A 312 0.28 -4.63 -13.10
N GLY A 313 1.40 -4.36 -12.41
CA GLY A 313 2.27 -3.20 -12.68
C GLY A 313 2.83 -3.15 -14.11
N LEU A 314 3.09 -4.30 -14.76
CA LEU A 314 3.49 -4.34 -16.17
C LEU A 314 2.34 -3.88 -17.07
N TYR A 315 1.13 -4.42 -16.86
CA TYR A 315 -0.02 -4.15 -17.72
C TYR A 315 -0.52 -2.70 -17.56
N ARG A 316 -0.50 -2.13 -16.35
CA ARG A 316 -0.89 -0.73 -16.11
C ARG A 316 -0.11 0.26 -16.98
N LYS A 317 1.16 -0.04 -17.32
CA LYS A 317 1.98 0.81 -18.21
C LYS A 317 1.48 0.88 -19.65
N TYR A 318 0.69 -0.10 -20.08
CA TYR A 318 0.07 -0.15 -21.40
C TYR A 318 -1.41 0.27 -21.36
N GLY A 319 -1.85 0.92 -20.28
CA GLY A 319 -3.21 1.47 -20.16
C GLY A 319 -4.25 0.47 -19.67
N PHE A 320 -3.87 -0.73 -19.21
CA PHE A 320 -4.81 -1.64 -18.56
C PHE A 320 -5.15 -1.15 -17.15
N THR A 321 -6.43 -1.14 -16.81
CA THR A 321 -6.94 -0.81 -15.49
C THR A 321 -7.70 -2.00 -14.90
N GLU A 322 -7.75 -2.10 -13.58
CA GLU A 322 -8.58 -3.09 -12.91
C GLU A 322 -10.06 -2.73 -13.06
N ILE A 323 -10.88 -3.75 -13.34
CA ILE A 323 -12.33 -3.61 -13.35
C ILE A 323 -12.81 -3.91 -11.93
N LEU A 324 -13.02 -2.84 -11.15
CA LEU A 324 -13.43 -2.91 -9.74
C LEU A 324 -14.95 -2.72 -9.56
N ASP A 325 -15.68 -2.43 -10.64
CA ASP A 325 -17.06 -1.97 -10.56
C ASP A 325 -18.07 -3.12 -10.70
N GLU A 326 -19.02 -3.22 -9.75
CA GLU A 326 -20.11 -4.21 -9.75
C GLU A 326 -21.16 -3.92 -10.86
N THR A 327 -21.01 -2.81 -11.59
CA THR A 327 -21.92 -2.38 -12.67
C THR A 327 -21.63 -3.03 -14.01
N ASP A 328 -20.42 -3.56 -14.23
CA ASP A 328 -20.07 -4.27 -15.44
C ASP A 328 -20.78 -5.62 -15.47
N GLN A 329 -21.79 -5.74 -16.33
CA GLN A 329 -22.59 -6.95 -16.52
C GLN A 329 -21.79 -8.02 -17.29
N ILE A 330 -20.66 -8.46 -16.74
CA ILE A 330 -19.84 -9.52 -17.30
C ILE A 330 -20.49 -10.86 -16.94
N MET A 331 -20.87 -11.64 -17.96
CA MET A 331 -21.35 -13.00 -17.77
C MET A 331 -20.27 -14.00 -18.16
N GLU A 332 -19.81 -14.80 -17.20
CA GLU A 332 -18.91 -15.93 -17.46
C GLU A 332 -19.70 -17.22 -17.74
N LYS A 333 -19.25 -18.00 -18.73
CA LYS A 333 -19.62 -19.42 -18.85
C LYS A 333 -18.41 -20.28 -18.46
N PRO A 334 -18.38 -20.86 -17.24
CA PRO A 334 -17.22 -21.62 -16.79
C PRO A 334 -16.99 -22.87 -17.66
N ARG A 335 -15.72 -23.25 -17.81
CA ARG A 335 -15.36 -24.48 -18.53
C ARG A 335 -15.98 -25.69 -17.84
N ARG A 336 -16.53 -26.62 -18.61
CA ARG A 336 -16.90 -27.95 -18.08
C ARG A 336 -15.61 -28.69 -17.70
N ARG A 337 -15.44 -29.00 -16.42
CA ARG A 337 -14.37 -29.94 -15.99
C ARG A 337 -14.70 -31.30 -16.60
N PHE A 338 -13.83 -31.81 -17.47
CA PHE A 338 -13.93 -33.20 -17.90
C PHE A 338 -13.48 -34.07 -16.72
N SER A 339 -14.44 -34.70 -16.04
CA SER A 339 -14.15 -35.83 -15.16
C SER A 339 -13.52 -36.92 -16.02
N HIS A 340 -12.26 -37.24 -15.79
CA HIS A 340 -11.66 -38.42 -16.39
C HIS A 340 -12.41 -39.63 -15.84
N GLY A 341 -13.26 -40.22 -16.68
CA GLY A 341 -13.91 -41.49 -16.41
C GLY A 341 -12.87 -42.60 -16.29
N GLN A 342 -13.15 -43.53 -15.39
CA GLN A 342 -12.36 -44.71 -15.00
C GLN A 342 -11.79 -45.52 -16.14
#